data_AF-A0A2E7HQQ8-F1
#
_entry.id   AF-A0A2E7HQQ8-F1
#
_cell.length_a   1.000
_cell.length_b   1.000
_cell.length_c   1.000
_cell.angle_alpha   90.00
_cell.angle_beta   90.00
_cell.angle_gamma   90.00
#
_symmetry.space_group_name_H-M   'P 1'
#
loop_
_entity.id
_entity.type
_entity.pdbx_description
1 polymer ?
#
loop_
_entity_poly.entity_id
_entity_poly.type
_entity_poly.pdbx_seq_one_letter_code
_entity_poly.pdbx_strand_id
1 'polypeptide(L)'
;MAEELSGEHKLRIVLESILRDIPKDEQCQKYGISEDEFQGWHDHLITNGGKIFEPDFGKTRTRVRKVHQMSSLSKTLLVLSLLVNLATMIFVAVWKLYPFDDPEYGLGPNLTDSRDSPVEDAPLNINETIALPDDEETNFVTQAPAVSPEPLPPPRADLEHLLAKPMPLLKSKPLLPVPVPEPAREISFMGGNFQGKHVVYLLDAGTHVLAEKETKESFKAMKTEMLSSIANLSPNSYFNLVLFWNLREAHALGKTILRANHENKKYAIDWLTSLGENIDELKVKRSQFYPKELLYAKPLTGVVGLWYGLSTAISFDPDLVFVSVGNLPAFNLSEVPKSHYEGLGLDPARISPNRSEGKTGEVSDLIKVTARKWLISIEDAANLPLTEDSIDDIALRRLGFLDGNFSASQMIEIPWERSFDHLISGMEIGIDRVPQTHIFVSLPPYATLPRSLIDPAREFSESSKGSFTLNPSFP
;
A
#
# COMPACT_ATOMS: atom_id res chain seq x y z
N MET A 1 60.00 -25.59 7.79
CA MET A 1 58.81 -24.88 7.27
C MET A 1 57.84 -24.79 8.42
N ALA A 2 57.52 -23.59 8.89
CA ALA A 2 56.48 -23.41 9.90
C ALA A 2 55.11 -23.53 9.24
N GLU A 3 54.17 -24.21 9.89
CA GLU A 3 52.77 -24.22 9.44
C GLU A 3 52.19 -22.81 9.61
N GLU A 4 51.52 -22.28 8.59
CA GLU A 4 50.85 -20.99 8.68
C GLU A 4 49.64 -21.09 9.64
N LEU A 5 49.86 -20.73 10.90
CA LEU A 5 48.81 -20.68 11.91
C LEU A 5 47.65 -19.79 11.44
N SER A 6 46.45 -20.38 11.36
CA SER A 6 45.20 -19.68 11.02
C SER A 6 44.94 -18.50 11.96
N GLY A 7 44.29 -17.45 11.45
CA GLY A 7 43.98 -16.23 12.22
C GLY A 7 43.18 -16.50 13.50
N GLU A 8 42.28 -17.48 13.48
CA GLU A 8 41.53 -17.92 14.67
C GLU A 8 42.43 -18.58 15.73
N HIS A 9 43.44 -19.32 15.28
CA HIS A 9 44.42 -19.96 16.18
C HIS A 9 45.32 -18.90 16.84
N LYS A 10 45.79 -17.92 16.06
CA LYS A 10 46.56 -16.77 16.56
C LYS A 10 45.76 -15.98 17.61
N LEU A 11 44.49 -15.70 17.34
CA LEU A 11 43.60 -14.99 18.26
C LEU A 11 43.31 -15.80 19.54
N ARG A 12 43.13 -17.12 19.44
CA ARG A 12 42.96 -18.01 20.60
C ARG A 12 44.19 -18.02 21.51
N ILE A 13 45.40 -18.08 20.95
CA ILE A 13 46.67 -18.09 21.69
C ILE A 13 46.84 -16.78 22.49
N VAL A 14 46.63 -15.63 21.85
CA VAL A 14 46.70 -14.32 22.50
C VAL A 14 45.63 -14.17 23.60
N LEU A 15 44.38 -14.57 23.33
CA LEU A 15 43.31 -14.53 24.35
C LEU A 15 43.55 -15.49 25.51
N GLU A 16 44.17 -16.65 25.30
CA GLU A 16 44.51 -17.58 26.39
C GLU A 16 45.57 -16.98 27.33
N SER A 17 46.50 -16.17 26.82
CA SER A 17 47.45 -15.40 27.65
C SER A 17 46.72 -14.33 28.46
N ILE A 18 45.92 -13.49 27.80
CA ILE A 18 45.23 -12.34 28.43
C ILE A 18 44.19 -12.79 29.48
N LEU A 19 43.42 -13.85 29.21
CA LEU A 19 42.34 -14.32 30.10
C LEU A 19 42.82 -15.18 31.27
N ARG A 20 44.04 -15.71 31.22
CA ARG A 20 44.61 -16.60 32.26
C ARG A 20 45.85 -16.05 32.94
N ASP A 21 46.25 -14.82 32.59
CA ASP A 21 47.42 -14.12 33.12
C ASP A 21 48.74 -14.92 32.98
N ILE A 22 48.84 -15.68 31.87
CA ILE A 22 50.00 -16.56 31.58
C ILE A 22 51.11 -15.69 30.95
N PRO A 23 52.35 -15.71 31.50
CA PRO A 23 53.46 -14.93 30.99
C PRO A 23 53.81 -15.30 29.55
N LYS A 24 54.29 -14.31 28.78
CA LYS A 24 54.53 -14.42 27.34
C LYS A 24 55.52 -15.53 26.99
N ASP A 25 56.55 -15.69 27.81
CA ASP A 25 57.63 -16.67 27.62
C ASP A 25 57.09 -18.11 27.62
N GLU A 26 56.16 -18.42 28.53
CA GLU A 26 55.52 -19.75 28.60
C GLU A 26 54.60 -20.00 27.41
N GLN A 27 53.89 -18.97 26.94
CA GLN A 27 53.04 -19.06 25.72
C GLN A 27 53.88 -19.27 24.46
N CYS A 28 54.96 -18.51 24.29
CA CYS A 28 55.88 -18.65 23.16
C CYS A 28 56.54 -20.04 23.14
N GLN A 29 56.94 -20.55 24.31
CA GLN A 29 57.49 -21.90 24.45
C GLN A 29 56.44 -23.01 24.21
N LYS A 30 55.20 -22.83 24.68
CA LYS A 30 54.09 -23.81 24.55
C LYS A 30 53.65 -24.02 23.10
N TYR A 31 53.69 -22.96 22.28
CA TYR A 31 53.24 -23.03 20.88
C TYR A 31 54.38 -22.97 19.84
N GLY A 32 55.64 -22.79 20.27
CA GLY A 32 56.80 -22.74 19.37
C GLY A 32 56.85 -21.48 18.50
N ILE A 33 56.39 -20.36 19.05
CA ILE A 33 56.19 -19.07 18.36
C ILE A 33 57.24 -18.08 18.84
N SER A 34 57.71 -17.17 17.98
CA SER A 34 58.65 -16.13 18.41
C SER A 34 57.96 -15.04 19.24
N GLU A 35 58.70 -14.44 20.18
CA GLU A 35 58.17 -13.38 21.05
C GLU A 35 57.67 -12.17 20.23
N ASP A 36 58.39 -11.83 19.14
CA ASP A 36 58.02 -10.77 18.19
C ASP A 36 56.69 -11.05 17.47
N GLU A 37 56.43 -12.31 17.08
CA GLU A 37 55.15 -12.70 16.46
C GLU A 37 53.98 -12.62 17.45
N PHE A 38 54.17 -13.12 18.67
CA PHE A 38 53.17 -13.05 19.73
C PHE A 38 52.84 -11.58 20.06
N GLN A 39 53.86 -10.75 20.23
CA GLN A 39 53.70 -9.32 20.52
C GLN A 39 53.00 -8.60 19.36
N GLY A 40 53.35 -8.91 18.11
CA GLY A 40 52.69 -8.36 16.92
C GLY A 40 51.19 -8.71 16.85
N TRP A 41 50.78 -9.92 17.25
CA TRP A 41 49.36 -10.29 17.28
C TRP A 41 48.63 -9.70 18.49
N HIS A 42 49.28 -9.60 19.64
CA HIS A 42 48.77 -8.91 20.83
C HIS A 42 48.45 -7.44 20.49
N ASP A 43 49.40 -6.72 19.92
CA ASP A 43 49.23 -5.29 19.63
C ASP A 43 48.24 -5.06 18.48
N HIS A 44 48.14 -5.99 17.53
CA HIS A 44 47.07 -6.01 16.54
C HIS A 44 45.69 -6.22 17.19
N LEU A 45 45.56 -7.12 18.17
CA LEU A 45 44.31 -7.33 18.91
C LEU A 45 43.90 -6.10 19.73
N ILE A 46 44.83 -5.45 20.43
CA ILE A 46 44.55 -4.22 21.19
C ILE A 46 44.17 -3.07 20.24
N THR A 47 44.89 -2.90 19.13
CA THR A 47 44.70 -1.76 18.20
C THR A 47 43.46 -1.88 17.31
N ASN A 48 43.06 -3.11 16.95
CA ASN A 48 41.98 -3.36 16.01
C ASN A 48 40.78 -4.11 16.62
N GLY A 49 40.91 -4.72 17.81
CA GLY A 49 39.83 -5.48 18.46
C GLY A 49 38.57 -4.65 18.72
N GLY A 50 38.72 -3.38 19.14
CA GLY A 50 37.59 -2.45 19.28
C GLY A 50 36.89 -2.15 17.96
N LYS A 51 37.62 -2.13 16.84
CA LYS A 51 37.09 -1.82 15.51
C LYS A 51 36.28 -2.97 14.92
N ILE A 52 36.43 -4.21 15.41
CA ILE A 52 35.62 -5.36 14.95
C ILE A 52 34.12 -5.12 15.18
N PHE A 53 33.76 -4.27 16.15
CA PHE A 53 32.39 -3.87 16.43
C PHE A 53 31.94 -2.61 15.66
N GLU A 54 32.83 -1.96 14.90
CA GLU A 54 32.47 -0.83 14.03
C GLU A 54 31.88 -1.35 12.72
N PRO A 55 30.76 -0.78 12.23
CA PRO A 55 29.99 -1.35 11.12
C PRO A 55 30.71 -1.37 9.76
N ASP A 56 31.88 -0.73 9.63
CA ASP A 56 32.64 -0.65 8.38
C ASP A 56 33.97 -1.43 8.40
N PHE A 57 34.34 -2.07 9.50
CA PHE A 57 35.56 -2.85 9.59
C PHE A 57 35.49 -4.10 8.70
N GLY A 58 36.58 -4.39 7.97
CA GLY A 58 36.64 -5.49 7.00
C GLY A 58 36.00 -5.22 5.63
N LYS A 59 35.27 -4.10 5.42
CA LYS A 59 34.71 -3.75 4.11
C LYS A 59 35.76 -3.11 3.19
N THR A 60 36.60 -3.91 2.55
CA THR A 60 37.38 -3.47 1.39
C THR A 60 36.44 -3.07 0.24
N ARG A 61 36.11 -1.77 0.16
CA ARG A 61 35.37 -1.16 -0.96
C ARG A 61 36.20 -1.22 -2.24
N THR A 62 36.23 -2.37 -2.90
CA THR A 62 36.61 -2.47 -4.30
C THR A 62 35.61 -1.69 -5.13
N ARG A 63 35.97 -0.45 -5.47
CA ARG A 63 35.12 0.46 -6.26
C ARG A 63 35.10 0.01 -7.73
N VAL A 64 34.50 -1.15 -7.99
CA VAL A 64 34.26 -1.66 -9.34
C VAL A 64 33.33 -0.66 -10.02
N ARG A 65 33.91 0.15 -10.91
CA ARG A 65 33.20 1.11 -11.74
C ARG A 65 32.28 0.30 -12.66
N LYS A 66 31.00 0.15 -12.29
CA LYS A 66 29.99 -0.51 -13.12
C LYS A 66 29.89 0.24 -14.45
N VAL A 67 30.62 -0.24 -15.46
CA VAL A 67 30.41 0.16 -16.85
C VAL A 67 29.00 -0.30 -17.19
N HIS A 68 28.09 0.63 -17.48
CA HIS A 68 26.78 0.28 -17.99
C HIS A 68 26.96 -0.55 -19.26
N GLN A 69 26.47 -1.79 -19.24
CA GLN A 69 26.36 -2.57 -20.47
C GLN A 69 25.39 -1.81 -21.39
N MET A 70 25.94 -1.17 -22.42
CA MET A 70 25.12 -0.51 -23.44
C MET A 70 24.15 -1.52 -24.04
N SER A 71 22.86 -1.17 -24.04
CA SER A 71 21.80 -1.91 -24.72
C SER A 71 22.22 -2.18 -26.17
N SER A 72 21.76 -3.32 -26.71
CA SER A 72 22.08 -3.72 -28.09
C SER A 72 21.72 -2.62 -29.11
N LEU A 73 20.61 -1.92 -28.88
CA LEU A 73 20.17 -0.77 -29.69
C LEU A 73 21.12 0.43 -29.59
N SER A 74 21.70 0.68 -28.42
CA SER A 74 22.69 1.76 -28.24
C SER A 74 23.99 1.47 -29.00
N LYS A 75 24.37 0.18 -29.14
CA LYS A 75 25.53 -0.24 -29.92
C LYS A 75 25.29 -0.09 -31.42
N THR A 76 24.11 -0.49 -31.93
CA THR A 76 23.79 -0.32 -33.35
C THR A 76 23.68 1.16 -33.74
N LEU A 77 23.11 2.01 -32.88
CA LEU A 77 23.06 3.47 -33.11
C LEU A 77 24.46 4.11 -33.14
N LEU A 78 25.39 3.69 -32.27
CA LEU A 78 26.78 4.16 -32.33
C LEU A 78 27.49 3.72 -33.61
N VAL A 79 27.34 2.47 -34.03
CA VAL A 79 27.91 1.96 -35.28
C VAL A 79 27.34 2.71 -36.49
N LEU A 80 26.02 2.95 -36.52
CA LEU A 80 25.37 3.71 -37.58
C LEU A 80 25.87 5.17 -37.63
N SER A 81 25.98 5.84 -36.47
CA SER A 81 26.54 7.19 -36.38
C SER A 81 27.98 7.27 -36.88
N LEU A 82 28.81 6.28 -36.53
CA LEU A 82 30.21 6.23 -36.96
C LEU A 82 30.32 5.97 -38.47
N LEU A 83 29.44 5.14 -39.05
CA LEU A 83 29.36 4.92 -40.50
C LEU A 83 28.87 6.16 -41.26
N VAL A 84 27.88 6.91 -40.75
CA VAL A 84 27.40 8.15 -41.37
C VAL A 84 28.50 9.23 -41.37
N ASN A 85 29.21 9.39 -40.25
CA ASN A 85 30.35 10.31 -40.16
C ASN A 85 31.51 9.90 -41.09
N LEU A 86 31.77 8.61 -41.24
CA LEU A 86 32.77 8.10 -42.18
C LEU A 86 32.35 8.34 -43.64
N ALA A 87 31.08 8.11 -43.97
CA ALA A 87 30.54 8.33 -45.31
C ALA A 87 30.59 9.82 -45.71
N THR A 88 30.27 10.74 -44.80
CA THR A 88 30.40 12.19 -45.04
C THR A 88 31.86 12.61 -45.20
N MET A 89 32.79 12.07 -44.41
CA MET A 89 34.24 12.29 -44.61
C MET A 89 34.73 11.79 -45.98
N ILE A 90 34.30 10.60 -46.41
CA ILE A 90 34.64 10.06 -47.74
C ILE A 90 34.03 10.93 -48.84
N PHE A 91 32.77 11.35 -48.71
CA PHE A 91 32.11 12.23 -49.69
C PHE A 91 32.83 13.58 -49.83
N VAL A 92 33.18 14.23 -48.70
CA VAL A 92 33.95 15.49 -48.71
C VAL A 92 35.35 15.29 -49.30
N ALA A 93 36.01 14.16 -49.02
CA ALA A 93 37.31 13.84 -49.61
C ALA A 93 37.21 13.63 -51.14
N VAL A 94 36.20 12.91 -51.62
CA VAL A 94 35.96 12.70 -53.06
C VAL A 94 35.61 14.03 -53.74
N TRP A 95 34.74 14.86 -53.16
CA TRP A 95 34.41 16.19 -53.68
C TRP A 95 35.63 17.13 -53.72
N LYS A 96 36.56 16.99 -52.77
CA LYS A 96 37.83 17.74 -52.75
C LYS A 96 38.86 17.24 -53.76
N LEU A 97 38.85 15.95 -54.10
CA LEU A 97 39.80 15.31 -55.01
C LEU A 97 39.32 15.30 -56.47
N TYR A 98 38.00 15.30 -56.68
CA TYR A 98 37.33 15.48 -57.97
C TYR A 98 36.39 16.69 -57.89
N PRO A 99 36.91 17.92 -58.04
CA PRO A 99 36.07 19.03 -58.47
C PRO A 99 35.53 18.68 -59.86
N PHE A 100 34.21 18.56 -59.98
CA PHE A 100 33.53 18.40 -61.26
C PHE A 100 33.47 19.75 -62.00
N ASP A 101 34.63 20.20 -62.46
CA ASP A 101 34.78 21.34 -63.36
C ASP A 101 35.49 20.86 -64.64
N ASP A 102 34.70 20.61 -65.69
CA ASP A 102 35.17 20.81 -67.06
C ASP A 102 34.05 21.54 -67.85
N PRO A 103 34.37 22.61 -68.59
CA PRO A 103 33.38 23.53 -69.18
C PRO A 103 32.98 23.14 -70.62
N GLU A 104 32.27 24.05 -71.29
CA GLU A 104 31.87 24.04 -72.71
C GLU A 104 30.73 23.08 -73.13
N TYR A 105 29.50 23.61 -73.09
CA TYR A 105 28.80 23.94 -74.35
C TYR A 105 27.91 25.17 -74.12
N GLY A 106 28.21 26.27 -74.80
CA GLY A 106 27.46 27.51 -74.68
C GLY A 106 26.43 27.70 -75.80
N LEU A 107 25.28 28.29 -75.47
CA LEU A 107 24.45 29.09 -76.38
C LEU A 107 23.68 30.11 -75.53
N GLY A 108 23.80 31.39 -75.89
CA GLY A 108 23.36 32.51 -75.05
C GLY A 108 21.95 33.03 -75.34
N PRO A 109 21.75 34.36 -75.40
CA PRO A 109 20.84 35.00 -74.44
C PRO A 109 19.64 35.72 -75.09
N ASN A 110 18.64 36.07 -74.27
CA ASN A 110 17.74 37.25 -74.34
C ASN A 110 16.65 37.08 -73.25
N LEU A 111 16.53 37.95 -72.24
CA LEU A 111 16.01 39.33 -72.19
C LEU A 111 14.49 39.43 -71.94
N THR A 112 14.09 40.47 -71.19
CA THR A 112 12.74 40.78 -70.65
C THR A 112 12.28 39.81 -69.54
N ASP A 113 11.66 40.21 -68.43
CA ASP A 113 11.63 41.51 -67.71
C ASP A 113 11.34 41.17 -66.21
N SER A 114 11.43 42.04 -65.19
CA SER A 114 11.49 43.50 -65.19
C SER A 114 12.36 44.07 -64.04
N ARG A 115 11.79 45.00 -63.24
CA ARG A 115 12.45 45.98 -62.35
C ARG A 115 12.26 45.80 -60.84
N ASP A 116 13.29 46.23 -60.14
CA ASP A 116 13.35 47.01 -58.88
C ASP A 116 12.94 46.39 -57.51
N SER A 117 13.98 46.23 -56.67
CA SER A 117 14.03 46.09 -55.20
C SER A 117 13.90 47.48 -54.50
N PRO A 118 14.27 47.70 -53.20
CA PRO A 118 14.53 46.83 -52.02
C PRO A 118 13.85 47.37 -50.71
N VAL A 119 14.44 47.09 -49.53
CA VAL A 119 14.25 47.71 -48.18
C VAL A 119 13.07 47.10 -47.37
N GLU A 120 13.26 46.25 -46.35
CA GLU A 120 13.91 46.44 -45.03
C GLU A 120 13.08 47.31 -44.06
N ASP A 121 12.35 46.70 -43.10
CA ASP A 121 12.34 47.18 -41.70
C ASP A 121 11.67 46.25 -40.68
N ALA A 122 12.00 46.50 -39.41
CA ALA A 122 11.89 45.72 -38.17
C ALA A 122 10.46 45.41 -37.60
N PRO A 123 10.33 44.62 -36.49
CA PRO A 123 9.08 43.96 -36.08
C PRO A 123 8.34 44.61 -34.90
N LEU A 124 7.04 44.29 -34.72
CA LEU A 124 6.27 44.57 -33.49
C LEU A 124 5.34 43.41 -33.05
N ASN A 125 5.87 42.64 -32.10
CA ASN A 125 5.24 42.19 -30.85
C ASN A 125 3.72 42.47 -30.63
N ILE A 126 2.90 41.42 -30.54
CA ILE A 126 1.63 41.42 -29.78
C ILE A 126 1.52 40.10 -28.99
N ASN A 127 1.36 40.21 -27.67
CA ASN A 127 0.90 39.12 -26.81
C ASN A 127 -0.60 38.93 -27.01
N GLU A 128 -1.08 37.70 -27.12
CA GLU A 128 -2.50 37.40 -26.89
C GLU A 128 -2.67 36.19 -25.97
N THR A 129 -3.32 36.42 -24.84
CA THR A 129 -3.55 35.44 -23.78
C THR A 129 -4.83 34.67 -24.08
N ILE A 130 -4.73 33.36 -24.30
CA ILE A 130 -5.90 32.49 -24.42
C ILE A 130 -6.39 32.10 -23.03
N ALA A 131 -7.62 32.50 -22.70
CA ALA A 131 -8.36 32.05 -21.52
C ALA A 131 -9.51 31.11 -21.94
N LEU A 132 -9.96 30.30 -20.99
CA LEU A 132 -10.89 29.17 -21.16
C LEU A 132 -12.35 29.62 -21.40
N PRO A 133 -13.16 28.78 -22.08
CA PRO A 133 -14.61 28.78 -21.94
C PRO A 133 -15.08 27.72 -20.94
N ASP A 134 -15.77 28.14 -19.89
CA ASP A 134 -16.75 27.34 -19.15
C ASP A 134 -18.13 27.98 -19.37
N ASP A 135 -19.19 27.15 -19.47
CA ASP A 135 -20.56 27.39 -18.99
C ASP A 135 -21.58 26.49 -19.75
N GLU A 136 -21.96 25.37 -19.14
CA GLU A 136 -23.27 24.75 -19.35
C GLU A 136 -23.84 24.24 -18.00
N GLU A 137 -24.79 24.96 -17.43
CA GLU A 137 -25.84 24.36 -16.59
C GLU A 137 -27.22 24.85 -17.00
N THR A 138 -28.18 23.94 -16.97
CA THR A 138 -29.52 24.07 -17.55
C THR A 138 -30.54 24.51 -16.53
N ASN A 139 -31.32 25.56 -16.84
CA ASN A 139 -32.47 25.97 -16.04
C ASN A 139 -33.78 25.84 -16.83
N PHE A 140 -34.56 24.80 -16.51
CA PHE A 140 -35.95 24.65 -16.96
C PHE A 140 -36.88 25.46 -16.06
N VAL A 141 -37.50 26.54 -16.58
CA VAL A 141 -38.69 27.14 -15.97
C VAL A 141 -39.75 27.40 -17.04
N THR A 142 -40.91 26.77 -16.86
CA THR A 142 -42.06 26.85 -17.75
C THR A 142 -42.80 28.17 -17.59
N GLN A 143 -42.99 28.94 -18.68
CA GLN A 143 -43.90 30.09 -18.70
C GLN A 143 -45.23 29.73 -19.37
N ALA A 144 -46.33 30.00 -18.67
CA ALA A 144 -47.68 30.08 -19.23
C ALA A 144 -48.14 31.55 -19.17
N PRO A 145 -48.98 32.02 -20.11
CA PRO A 145 -49.27 33.45 -20.26
C PRO A 145 -50.28 33.96 -19.24
N ALA A 146 -49.94 35.05 -18.54
CA ALA A 146 -50.85 35.80 -17.68
C ALA A 146 -51.14 37.18 -18.31
N VAL A 147 -52.38 37.37 -18.75
CA VAL A 147 -52.92 38.66 -19.21
C VAL A 147 -53.38 39.48 -18.01
N SER A 148 -53.18 40.80 -18.04
CA SER A 148 -53.80 41.72 -17.08
C SER A 148 -54.10 43.08 -17.74
N PRO A 149 -55.37 43.52 -17.81
CA PRO A 149 -55.75 44.88 -18.18
C PRO A 149 -56.16 45.73 -16.96
N GLU A 150 -55.98 47.05 -17.05
CA GLU A 150 -56.43 48.02 -16.05
C GLU A 150 -57.97 48.24 -16.03
N PRO A 151 -58.53 48.86 -14.97
CA PRO A 151 -59.93 48.66 -14.57
C PRO A 151 -60.89 49.80 -14.95
N LEU A 152 -62.21 49.55 -14.89
CA LEU A 152 -63.32 50.43 -14.40
C LEU A 152 -64.71 49.72 -14.56
N PRO A 153 -65.82 50.21 -13.96
CA PRO A 153 -66.46 49.58 -12.79
C PRO A 153 -67.72 48.72 -13.09
N PRO A 154 -68.17 47.88 -12.13
CA PRO A 154 -69.43 47.14 -12.24
C PRO A 154 -70.66 47.98 -11.79
N PRO A 155 -71.83 47.83 -12.46
CA PRO A 155 -73.11 48.36 -11.98
C PRO A 155 -73.70 47.49 -10.85
N ARG A 156 -74.57 48.09 -10.03
CA ARG A 156 -75.25 47.44 -8.90
C ARG A 156 -76.39 46.51 -9.38
N ALA A 157 -76.46 45.30 -8.82
CA ALA A 157 -77.68 44.50 -8.70
C ALA A 157 -77.55 43.48 -7.56
N ASP A 158 -78.66 43.22 -6.85
CA ASP A 158 -78.71 42.37 -5.64
C ASP A 158 -78.20 40.93 -5.85
N LEU A 159 -77.35 40.48 -4.92
CA LEU A 159 -76.88 39.08 -4.83
C LEU A 159 -77.02 38.50 -3.40
N GLU A 160 -77.54 39.27 -2.44
CA GLU A 160 -77.71 38.84 -1.04
C GLU A 160 -78.77 37.73 -0.88
N HIS A 161 -79.66 37.53 -1.86
CA HIS A 161 -80.71 36.52 -1.83
C HIS A 161 -80.29 35.11 -2.29
N LEU A 162 -79.03 34.88 -2.69
CA LEU A 162 -78.53 33.56 -3.11
C LEU A 162 -77.52 32.91 -2.15
N LEU A 163 -77.16 33.58 -1.05
CA LEU A 163 -76.23 33.04 -0.05
C LEU A 163 -76.95 32.14 0.96
N ALA A 164 -77.09 30.87 0.61
CA ALA A 164 -77.48 29.84 1.58
C ALA A 164 -76.46 29.78 2.73
N LYS A 165 -76.94 29.77 3.99
CA LYS A 165 -76.09 29.75 5.18
C LYS A 165 -75.19 28.50 5.16
N PRO A 166 -73.85 28.63 5.24
CA PRO A 166 -72.96 27.47 5.27
C PRO A 166 -73.18 26.68 6.56
N MET A 167 -73.30 25.35 6.44
CA MET A 167 -73.28 24.47 7.62
C MET A 167 -71.93 24.62 8.35
N PRO A 168 -71.92 24.60 9.69
CA PRO A 168 -70.67 24.62 10.44
C PRO A 168 -69.92 23.31 10.21
N LEU A 169 -68.79 23.39 9.48
CA LEU A 169 -67.87 22.27 9.35
C LEU A 169 -67.38 21.84 10.74
N LEU A 170 -67.53 20.54 11.03
CA LEU A 170 -66.91 19.91 12.20
C LEU A 170 -65.40 20.17 12.17
N LYS A 171 -64.91 20.93 13.15
CA LYS A 171 -63.46 21.20 13.29
C LYS A 171 -62.74 19.87 13.41
N SER A 172 -61.89 19.56 12.43
CA SER A 172 -61.01 18.40 12.48
C SER A 172 -60.10 18.53 13.70
N LYS A 173 -60.15 17.53 14.57
CA LYS A 173 -59.25 17.44 15.73
C LYS A 173 -57.84 17.22 15.18
N PRO A 174 -56.84 18.05 15.51
CA PRO A 174 -55.48 17.79 15.06
C PRO A 174 -55.06 16.43 15.62
N LEU A 175 -54.66 15.53 14.71
CA LEU A 175 -54.07 14.26 15.12
C LEU A 175 -52.77 14.60 15.86
N LEU A 176 -52.61 14.02 17.06
CA LEU A 176 -51.31 14.04 17.75
C LEU A 176 -50.25 13.47 16.79
N PRO A 177 -49.02 14.00 16.78
CA PRO A 177 -47.95 13.42 15.99
C PRO A 177 -47.85 11.94 16.30
N VAL A 178 -48.05 11.09 15.29
CA VAL A 178 -47.78 9.67 15.44
C VAL A 178 -46.31 9.56 15.79
N PRO A 179 -45.94 8.96 16.94
CA PRO A 179 -44.53 8.70 17.22
C PRO A 179 -44.06 7.68 16.20
N VAL A 180 -43.45 8.18 15.12
CA VAL A 180 -42.67 7.36 14.21
C VAL A 180 -41.59 6.73 15.09
N PRO A 181 -41.52 5.39 15.21
CA PRO A 181 -40.46 4.76 15.97
C PRO A 181 -39.13 5.26 15.44
N GLU A 182 -38.26 5.79 16.31
CA GLU A 182 -36.93 6.16 15.86
C GLU A 182 -36.29 4.93 15.20
N PRO A 183 -35.79 5.04 13.95
CA PRO A 183 -35.30 3.88 13.24
C PRO A 183 -34.15 3.28 14.05
N ALA A 184 -34.16 1.95 14.21
CA ALA A 184 -33.13 1.24 14.94
C ALA A 184 -31.75 1.64 14.40
N ARG A 185 -31.02 2.42 15.21
CA ARG A 185 -29.62 2.82 14.97
C ARG A 185 -28.66 1.76 15.52
N GLU A 186 -29.18 0.63 15.96
CA GLU A 186 -28.40 -0.46 16.54
C GLU A 186 -28.01 -1.45 15.46
N ILE A 187 -26.73 -1.80 15.46
CA ILE A 187 -26.11 -2.68 14.48
C ILE A 187 -25.36 -3.76 15.25
N SER A 188 -25.78 -5.01 15.07
CA SER A 188 -25.19 -6.17 15.73
C SER A 188 -24.02 -6.71 14.91
N PHE A 189 -22.86 -6.91 15.55
CA PHE A 189 -21.66 -7.49 14.94
C PHE A 189 -20.78 -8.13 16.02
N MET A 190 -20.22 -9.32 15.78
CA MET A 190 -19.34 -10.03 16.74
C MET A 190 -19.97 -10.18 18.15
N GLY A 191 -21.29 -10.40 18.22
CA GLY A 191 -22.04 -10.48 19.49
C GLY A 191 -22.23 -9.15 20.24
N GLY A 192 -21.67 -8.03 19.77
CA GLY A 192 -21.90 -6.68 20.29
C GLY A 192 -22.99 -5.92 19.54
N ASN A 193 -23.60 -4.94 20.20
CA ASN A 193 -24.55 -3.99 19.59
C ASN A 193 -23.96 -2.58 19.61
N PHE A 194 -23.87 -1.93 18.45
CA PHE A 194 -23.24 -0.63 18.27
C PHE A 194 -24.24 0.39 17.75
N GLN A 195 -24.09 1.67 18.11
CA GLN A 195 -25.02 2.73 17.71
C GLN A 195 -24.46 3.58 16.55
N GLY A 196 -25.06 3.46 15.37
CA GLY A 196 -24.68 4.19 14.17
C GLY A 196 -25.70 4.06 13.04
N LYS A 197 -25.76 5.06 12.16
CA LYS A 197 -26.58 5.07 10.94
C LYS A 197 -25.74 4.75 9.69
N HIS A 198 -24.50 5.22 9.65
CA HIS A 198 -23.55 5.06 8.55
C HIS A 198 -22.42 4.10 8.98
N VAL A 199 -22.24 2.96 8.27
CA VAL A 199 -21.26 1.93 8.64
C VAL A 199 -20.38 1.52 7.47
N VAL A 200 -19.08 1.37 7.69
CA VAL A 200 -18.19 0.74 6.70
C VAL A 200 -17.61 -0.55 7.27
N TYR A 201 -17.81 -1.65 6.55
CA TYR A 201 -17.12 -2.91 6.81
C TYR A 201 -15.82 -2.93 5.99
N LEU A 202 -14.69 -3.16 6.64
CA LEU A 202 -13.37 -3.23 6.03
C LEU A 202 -12.79 -4.64 6.25
N LEU A 203 -12.57 -5.40 5.18
CA LEU A 203 -12.13 -6.80 5.25
C LEU A 203 -10.79 -6.99 4.54
N ASP A 204 -9.83 -7.62 5.23
CA ASP A 204 -8.58 -8.11 4.66
C ASP A 204 -8.85 -9.30 3.71
N ALA A 205 -8.55 -9.11 2.44
CA ALA A 205 -8.67 -10.08 1.34
C ALA A 205 -7.29 -10.44 0.74
N GLY A 206 -6.23 -10.37 1.57
CA GLY A 206 -4.90 -10.82 1.21
C GLY A 206 -4.78 -12.34 1.09
N THR A 207 -3.76 -12.79 0.36
CA THR A 207 -3.52 -14.21 0.10
C THR A 207 -3.07 -14.98 1.35
N HIS A 208 -2.42 -14.29 2.30
CA HIS A 208 -2.05 -14.81 3.62
C HIS A 208 -3.25 -15.29 4.45
N VAL A 209 -4.45 -14.74 4.22
CA VAL A 209 -5.66 -15.09 4.97
C VAL A 209 -6.12 -16.52 4.67
N LEU A 210 -5.85 -17.03 3.46
CA LEU A 210 -6.19 -18.39 3.02
C LEU A 210 -4.98 -19.35 3.03
N ALA A 211 -3.84 -18.95 3.59
CA ALA A 211 -2.61 -19.75 3.56
C ALA A 211 -2.69 -21.02 4.44
N GLU A 212 -3.29 -20.91 5.62
CA GLU A 212 -3.40 -22.02 6.58
C GLU A 212 -4.87 -22.45 6.77
N LYS A 213 -5.07 -23.68 7.27
CA LYS A 213 -6.42 -24.22 7.55
C LYS A 213 -7.15 -23.41 8.62
N GLU A 214 -6.43 -23.02 9.68
CA GLU A 214 -7.00 -22.30 10.83
C GLU A 214 -7.30 -20.83 10.49
N THR A 215 -6.48 -20.19 9.66
CA THR A 215 -6.78 -18.83 9.15
C THR A 215 -7.95 -18.87 8.16
N LYS A 216 -8.05 -19.89 7.31
CA LYS A 216 -9.17 -20.11 6.40
C LYS A 216 -10.49 -20.33 7.16
N GLU A 217 -10.48 -21.10 8.25
CA GLU A 217 -11.65 -21.29 9.11
C GLU A 217 -12.03 -19.98 9.82
N SER A 218 -11.07 -19.24 10.35
CA SER A 218 -11.28 -17.91 10.97
C SER A 218 -11.85 -16.89 9.99
N PHE A 219 -11.35 -16.86 8.75
CA PHE A 219 -11.88 -16.01 7.67
C PHE A 219 -13.29 -16.40 7.26
N LYS A 220 -13.60 -17.70 7.24
CA LYS A 220 -14.96 -18.20 6.94
C LYS A 220 -15.95 -17.80 8.03
N ALA A 221 -15.55 -17.87 9.31
CA ALA A 221 -16.36 -17.38 10.43
C ALA A 221 -16.58 -15.87 10.33
N MET A 222 -15.51 -15.08 10.17
CA MET A 222 -15.58 -13.63 10.00
C MET A 222 -16.48 -13.20 8.81
N LYS A 223 -16.37 -13.89 7.67
CA LYS A 223 -17.25 -13.67 6.52
C LYS A 223 -18.72 -13.95 6.85
N THR A 224 -18.99 -15.04 7.56
CA THR A 224 -20.37 -15.43 7.95
C THR A 224 -20.98 -14.37 8.86
N GLU A 225 -20.20 -13.82 9.78
CA GLU A 225 -20.62 -12.74 10.68
C GLU A 225 -20.84 -11.39 9.96
N MET A 226 -19.99 -11.03 9.00
CA MET A 226 -20.24 -9.86 8.14
C MET A 226 -21.53 -10.03 7.32
N LEU A 227 -21.76 -11.22 6.75
CA LEU A 227 -23.00 -11.54 6.03
C LEU A 227 -24.24 -11.41 6.93
N SER A 228 -24.17 -11.94 8.15
CA SER A 228 -25.22 -11.83 9.18
C SER A 228 -25.52 -10.38 9.53
N SER A 229 -24.49 -9.57 9.79
CA SER A 229 -24.62 -8.15 10.13
C SER A 229 -25.24 -7.34 8.99
N ILE A 230 -24.74 -7.49 7.76
CA ILE A 230 -25.28 -6.80 6.56
C ILE A 230 -26.73 -7.19 6.29
N ALA A 231 -27.09 -8.47 6.47
CA ALA A 231 -28.48 -8.92 6.36
C ALA A 231 -29.38 -8.23 7.40
N ASN A 232 -28.91 -8.09 8.65
CA ASN A 232 -29.67 -7.55 9.78
C ASN A 232 -29.75 -6.00 9.85
N LEU A 233 -28.96 -5.25 9.06
CA LEU A 233 -29.01 -3.78 9.01
C LEU A 233 -30.43 -3.21 8.83
N SER A 234 -30.75 -2.06 9.45
CA SER A 234 -32.05 -1.42 9.21
C SER A 234 -32.17 -0.86 7.78
N PRO A 235 -33.36 -0.82 7.14
CA PRO A 235 -33.54 -0.21 5.81
C PRO A 235 -33.26 1.31 5.73
N ASN A 236 -33.06 1.96 6.88
CA ASN A 236 -32.75 3.38 7.01
C ASN A 236 -31.28 3.62 7.40
N SER A 237 -30.53 2.54 7.67
CA SER A 237 -29.08 2.56 7.78
C SER A 237 -28.44 2.64 6.39
N TYR A 238 -27.20 3.09 6.36
CA TYR A 238 -26.35 3.20 5.19
C TYR A 238 -25.08 2.41 5.45
N PHE A 239 -24.58 1.73 4.44
CA PHE A 239 -23.38 0.92 4.56
C PHE A 239 -22.50 0.95 3.31
N ASN A 240 -21.21 0.67 3.48
CA ASN A 240 -20.33 0.27 2.39
C ASN A 240 -19.50 -0.94 2.83
N LEU A 241 -18.97 -1.68 1.86
CA LEU A 241 -18.03 -2.77 2.08
C LEU A 241 -16.75 -2.44 1.32
N VAL A 242 -15.62 -2.46 2.00
CA VAL A 242 -14.28 -2.24 1.43
C VAL A 242 -13.46 -3.50 1.64
N LEU A 243 -12.93 -4.05 0.56
CA LEU A 243 -11.94 -5.12 0.60
C LEU A 243 -10.56 -4.49 0.38
N PHE A 244 -9.59 -4.80 1.24
CA PHE A 244 -8.21 -4.34 1.07
C PHE A 244 -7.25 -5.52 1.11
N TRP A 245 -6.10 -5.39 0.45
CA TRP A 245 -5.07 -6.43 0.40
C TRP A 245 -3.71 -5.85 0.02
N ASN A 246 -2.67 -6.68 0.12
CA ASN A 246 -1.28 -6.30 -0.12
C ASN A 246 -0.92 -5.06 0.71
N LEU A 247 -0.33 -4.03 0.08
CA LEU A 247 0.07 -2.80 0.74
C LEU A 247 -0.77 -1.58 0.35
N ARG A 248 -1.22 -1.40 -0.90
CA ARG A 248 -2.02 -0.21 -1.29
C ARG A 248 -3.17 -0.53 -2.25
N GLU A 249 -3.73 -1.74 -2.15
CA GLU A 249 -4.89 -2.14 -2.95
C GLU A 249 -6.14 -2.18 -2.07
N ALA A 250 -7.18 -1.47 -2.49
CA ALA A 250 -8.51 -1.57 -1.92
C ALA A 250 -9.55 -1.37 -3.02
N HIS A 251 -10.69 -2.06 -2.89
CA HIS A 251 -11.87 -1.93 -3.75
C HIS A 251 -13.10 -1.80 -2.84
N ALA A 252 -14.09 -1.00 -3.26
CA ALA A 252 -15.33 -0.80 -2.51
C ALA A 252 -16.54 -1.35 -3.27
N LEU A 253 -17.62 -1.64 -2.54
CA LEU A 253 -18.91 -2.07 -3.09
C LEU A 253 -19.62 -0.90 -3.80
N GLY A 254 -19.46 0.32 -3.30
CA GLY A 254 -20.01 1.54 -3.88
C GLY A 254 -19.02 2.71 -3.87
N LYS A 255 -19.20 3.65 -4.82
CA LYS A 255 -18.47 4.93 -4.90
C LYS A 255 -18.73 5.87 -3.71
N THR A 256 -19.86 5.67 -3.03
CA THR A 256 -20.31 6.39 -1.85
C THR A 256 -20.95 5.40 -0.89
N ILE A 257 -21.28 5.83 0.34
CA ILE A 257 -22.03 4.98 1.26
C ILE A 257 -23.45 4.71 0.71
N LEU A 258 -23.82 3.44 0.64
CA LEU A 258 -25.05 2.97 -0.01
C LEU A 258 -26.18 2.82 1.02
N ARG A 259 -27.43 3.12 0.65
CA ARG A 259 -28.57 2.80 1.52
C ARG A 259 -28.73 1.28 1.65
N ALA A 260 -29.03 0.78 2.84
CA ALA A 260 -29.26 -0.65 3.13
C ALA A 260 -30.63 -1.18 2.60
N ASN A 261 -30.95 -0.92 1.33
CA ASN A 261 -32.09 -1.53 0.65
C ASN A 261 -31.80 -3.02 0.34
N HIS A 262 -32.82 -3.77 -0.09
CA HIS A 262 -32.68 -5.20 -0.37
C HIS A 262 -31.67 -5.49 -1.50
N GLU A 263 -31.60 -4.63 -2.51
CA GLU A 263 -30.72 -4.78 -3.66
C GLU A 263 -29.23 -4.61 -3.28
N ASN A 264 -28.86 -3.51 -2.62
CA ASN A 264 -27.48 -3.24 -2.20
C ASN A 264 -27.01 -4.29 -1.19
N LYS A 265 -27.87 -4.71 -0.25
CA LYS A 265 -27.59 -5.83 0.65
C LYS A 265 -27.31 -7.12 -0.12
N LYS A 266 -28.14 -7.43 -1.12
CA LYS A 266 -27.94 -8.60 -1.97
C LYS A 266 -26.62 -8.52 -2.74
N TYR A 267 -26.28 -7.38 -3.35
CA TYR A 267 -24.99 -7.19 -4.02
C TYR A 267 -23.80 -7.39 -3.08
N ALA A 268 -23.87 -6.88 -1.84
CA ALA A 268 -22.84 -7.10 -0.82
C ALA A 268 -22.69 -8.57 -0.42
N ILE A 269 -23.83 -9.25 -0.21
CA ILE A 269 -23.89 -10.67 0.15
C ILE A 269 -23.35 -11.54 -0.99
N ASP A 270 -23.78 -11.27 -2.22
CA ASP A 270 -23.32 -11.96 -3.43
C ASP A 270 -21.80 -11.76 -3.61
N TRP A 271 -21.25 -10.57 -3.36
CA TRP A 271 -19.81 -10.31 -3.43
C TRP A 271 -19.01 -11.05 -2.37
N LEU A 272 -19.38 -10.93 -1.08
CA LEU A 272 -18.70 -11.64 0.01
C LEU A 272 -18.74 -13.16 -0.22
N THR A 273 -19.90 -13.67 -0.66
CA THR A 273 -20.06 -15.09 -1.00
C THR A 273 -19.20 -15.48 -2.20
N SER A 274 -19.04 -14.60 -3.20
CA SER A 274 -18.27 -14.89 -4.40
C SER A 274 -16.80 -15.18 -4.10
N LEU A 275 -16.16 -14.46 -3.14
CA LEU A 275 -14.72 -14.49 -2.80
C LEU A 275 -14.10 -15.89 -2.67
N GLY A 276 -14.91 -16.92 -2.45
CA GLY A 276 -14.49 -18.32 -2.57
C GLY A 276 -13.73 -18.81 -1.35
N GLU A 277 -13.04 -19.93 -1.55
CA GLU A 277 -12.28 -20.66 -0.54
C GLU A 277 -10.85 -21.02 -1.00
N ASN A 278 -10.47 -20.55 -2.19
CA ASN A 278 -9.22 -20.83 -2.89
C ASN A 278 -8.51 -19.52 -3.24
N ILE A 279 -7.18 -19.51 -3.21
CA ILE A 279 -6.34 -18.31 -3.43
C ILE A 279 -6.61 -17.67 -4.80
N ASP A 280 -6.73 -18.46 -5.86
CA ASP A 280 -6.93 -17.93 -7.22
C ASP A 280 -8.33 -17.35 -7.43
N GLU A 281 -9.35 -17.95 -6.82
CA GLU A 281 -10.70 -17.39 -6.81
C GLU A 281 -10.75 -16.07 -6.05
N LEU A 282 -10.09 -16.00 -4.88
CA LEU A 282 -10.00 -14.76 -4.10
C LEU A 282 -9.36 -13.64 -4.94
N LYS A 283 -8.25 -13.93 -5.64
CA LYS A 283 -7.54 -12.97 -6.51
C LYS A 283 -8.41 -12.40 -7.62
N VAL A 284 -9.20 -13.24 -8.29
CA VAL A 284 -10.07 -12.81 -9.40
C VAL A 284 -11.29 -12.04 -8.87
N LYS A 285 -11.88 -12.50 -7.76
CA LYS A 285 -13.21 -12.03 -7.32
C LYS A 285 -13.16 -10.84 -6.36
N ARG A 286 -12.03 -10.60 -5.69
CA ARG A 286 -11.82 -9.41 -4.83
C ARG A 286 -11.86 -8.07 -5.58
N SER A 287 -11.68 -8.06 -6.90
CA SER A 287 -11.67 -6.84 -7.73
C SER A 287 -12.99 -6.56 -8.48
N GLN A 288 -14.09 -7.25 -8.14
CA GLN A 288 -15.30 -7.30 -8.99
C GLN A 288 -16.13 -6.01 -9.12
N PHE A 289 -16.02 -5.06 -8.19
CA PHE A 289 -16.99 -3.94 -8.08
C PHE A 289 -16.45 -2.60 -8.56
N TYR A 290 -15.64 -1.89 -7.76
CA TYR A 290 -15.09 -0.59 -8.15
C TYR A 290 -13.57 -0.55 -8.07
N PRO A 291 -12.86 -0.22 -9.17
CA PRO A 291 -11.41 -0.06 -9.16
C PRO A 291 -10.98 1.11 -8.28
N LYS A 292 -9.78 0.99 -7.73
CA LYS A 292 -9.11 1.98 -6.86
C LYS A 292 -9.15 3.43 -7.36
N GLU A 293 -9.19 3.64 -8.67
CA GLU A 293 -9.22 4.96 -9.32
C GLU A 293 -10.53 5.74 -9.11
N LEU A 294 -11.62 5.05 -8.77
CA LEU A 294 -12.95 5.64 -8.53
C LEU A 294 -13.27 5.84 -7.04
N LEU A 295 -12.31 5.55 -6.16
CA LEU A 295 -12.42 5.85 -4.73
C LEU A 295 -12.13 7.33 -4.48
N TYR A 296 -12.91 7.96 -3.60
CA TYR A 296 -12.75 9.38 -3.30
C TYR A 296 -11.43 9.68 -2.55
N ALA A 297 -10.97 8.72 -1.73
CA ALA A 297 -9.66 8.75 -1.12
C ALA A 297 -8.53 8.56 -2.15
N LYS A 298 -7.58 9.48 -2.16
CA LYS A 298 -6.20 9.25 -2.63
C LYS A 298 -5.26 9.33 -1.44
N PRO A 299 -5.10 8.26 -0.63
CA PRO A 299 -4.24 8.28 0.54
C PRO A 299 -2.80 8.65 0.16
N LEU A 300 -2.13 9.42 1.03
CA LEU A 300 -0.76 9.89 0.81
C LEU A 300 0.18 8.72 0.47
N THR A 301 1.24 9.01 -0.28
CA THR A 301 2.36 8.08 -0.46
C THR A 301 2.96 7.75 0.92
N GLY A 302 3.29 6.48 1.14
CA GLY A 302 3.67 5.96 2.46
C GLY A 302 2.53 5.38 3.30
N VAL A 303 1.25 5.66 3.01
CA VAL A 303 0.11 4.99 3.69
C VAL A 303 -0.11 3.59 3.08
N VAL A 304 0.04 2.53 3.89
CA VAL A 304 0.01 1.12 3.47
C VAL A 304 -0.75 0.18 4.43
N GLY A 305 -1.12 -1.01 3.93
CA GLY A 305 -1.77 -2.10 4.64
C GLY A 305 -3.08 -1.69 5.30
N LEU A 306 -3.21 -1.98 6.59
CA LEU A 306 -4.35 -1.59 7.43
C LEU A 306 -4.71 -0.11 7.27
N TRP A 307 -3.71 0.77 7.29
CA TRP A 307 -3.89 2.23 7.22
C TRP A 307 -4.44 2.68 5.86
N TYR A 308 -4.08 1.98 4.79
CA TYR A 308 -4.61 2.28 3.46
C TYR A 308 -6.09 1.89 3.34
N GLY A 309 -6.45 0.71 3.86
CA GLY A 309 -7.85 0.29 3.94
C GLY A 309 -8.67 1.22 4.84
N LEU A 310 -8.13 1.62 5.98
CA LEU A 310 -8.79 2.49 6.96
C LEU A 310 -8.97 3.91 6.44
N SER A 311 -7.96 4.50 5.80
CA SER A 311 -8.08 5.79 5.09
C SER A 311 -9.19 5.75 4.03
N THR A 312 -9.30 4.64 3.30
CA THR A 312 -10.37 4.42 2.31
C THR A 312 -11.74 4.36 3.02
N ALA A 313 -11.86 3.63 4.13
CA ALA A 313 -13.11 3.50 4.88
C ALA A 313 -13.58 4.84 5.49
N ILE A 314 -12.67 5.61 6.09
CA ILE A 314 -12.95 6.93 6.70
C ILE A 314 -13.43 7.94 5.64
N SER A 315 -12.94 7.85 4.40
CA SER A 315 -13.33 8.78 3.32
C SER A 315 -14.80 8.74 2.91
N PHE A 316 -15.57 7.75 3.38
CA PHE A 316 -17.02 7.68 3.19
C PHE A 316 -17.83 8.42 4.28
N ASP A 317 -17.16 9.10 5.22
CA ASP A 317 -17.74 9.80 6.38
C ASP A 317 -18.74 8.93 7.20
N PRO A 318 -18.34 7.73 7.66
CA PRO A 318 -19.21 6.86 8.43
C PRO A 318 -19.34 7.30 9.90
N ASP A 319 -20.29 6.70 10.63
CA ASP A 319 -20.36 6.81 12.09
C ASP A 319 -19.53 5.69 12.75
N LEU A 320 -19.57 4.48 12.18
CA LEU A 320 -18.86 3.28 12.64
C LEU A 320 -18.00 2.66 11.53
N VAL A 321 -16.83 2.13 11.88
CA VAL A 321 -16.01 1.28 11.00
C VAL A 321 -15.72 -0.04 11.69
N PHE A 322 -16.10 -1.16 11.06
CA PHE A 322 -15.74 -2.51 11.50
C PHE A 322 -14.60 -3.03 10.63
N VAL A 323 -13.44 -3.26 11.22
CA VAL A 323 -12.22 -3.68 10.52
C VAL A 323 -11.84 -5.10 10.90
N SER A 324 -11.72 -5.99 9.92
CA SER A 324 -11.34 -7.39 10.13
C SER A 324 -10.05 -7.71 9.39
N VAL A 325 -9.04 -8.14 10.15
CA VAL A 325 -7.63 -8.16 9.73
C VAL A 325 -7.03 -9.55 9.95
N GLY A 326 -6.28 -10.06 8.99
CA GLY A 326 -5.50 -11.29 9.13
C GLY A 326 -4.05 -11.06 9.54
N ASN A 327 -3.17 -12.02 9.22
CA ASN A 327 -1.72 -11.89 9.38
C ASN A 327 -1.09 -10.99 8.29
N LEU A 328 -1.41 -9.69 8.30
CA LEU A 328 -0.98 -8.71 7.27
C LEU A 328 0.51 -8.76 6.87
N PRO A 329 1.49 -8.93 7.79
CA PRO A 329 2.91 -9.00 7.44
C PRO A 329 3.31 -10.21 6.58
N ALA A 330 2.50 -11.27 6.52
CA ALA A 330 2.78 -12.49 5.76
C ALA A 330 2.44 -12.38 4.25
N PHE A 331 2.37 -11.17 3.72
CA PHE A 331 2.05 -10.93 2.31
C PHE A 331 3.19 -11.38 1.36
N ASN A 332 2.81 -11.80 0.15
CA ASN A 332 3.76 -12.22 -0.87
C ASN A 332 4.34 -11.02 -1.63
N LEU A 333 5.65 -10.78 -1.54
CA LEU A 333 6.32 -9.67 -2.23
C LEU A 333 6.09 -9.64 -3.75
N SER A 334 6.01 -10.80 -4.40
CA SER A 334 5.82 -10.90 -5.86
C SER A 334 4.45 -10.38 -6.31
N GLU A 335 3.48 -10.32 -5.40
CA GLU A 335 2.14 -9.79 -5.66
C GLU A 335 2.05 -8.27 -5.40
N VAL A 336 3.11 -7.64 -4.87
CA VAL A 336 3.10 -6.23 -4.48
C VAL A 336 3.86 -5.34 -5.47
N PRO A 337 3.17 -4.45 -6.21
CA PRO A 337 3.81 -3.43 -7.05
C PRO A 337 4.87 -2.60 -6.30
N LYS A 338 5.99 -2.31 -6.96
CA LYS A 338 7.09 -1.49 -6.39
C LYS A 338 6.64 -0.10 -5.94
N SER A 339 5.61 0.46 -6.59
CA SER A 339 5.01 1.75 -6.23
C SER A 339 4.27 1.74 -4.88
N HIS A 340 4.03 0.57 -4.28
CA HIS A 340 3.44 0.50 -2.95
C HIS A 340 4.43 0.79 -1.82
N TYR A 341 5.74 0.70 -2.09
CA TYR A 341 6.78 1.01 -1.12
C TYR A 341 7.22 2.48 -1.14
N GLU A 342 6.70 3.27 -2.11
CA GLU A 342 6.96 4.70 -2.21
C GLU A 342 6.41 5.46 -1.00
N GLY A 343 7.22 6.36 -0.44
CA GLY A 343 6.93 7.12 0.78
C GLY A 343 7.38 6.45 2.08
N LEU A 344 7.56 5.12 2.12
CA LEU A 344 8.02 4.41 3.33
C LEU A 344 9.49 4.70 3.69
N GLY A 345 10.28 5.24 2.75
CA GLY A 345 11.72 5.50 2.94
C GLY A 345 12.59 4.23 2.93
N LEU A 346 12.07 3.13 2.37
CA LEU A 346 12.79 1.88 2.18
C LEU A 346 13.78 1.98 1.01
N ASP A 347 14.96 1.36 1.17
CA ASP A 347 15.99 1.32 0.13
C ASP A 347 15.52 0.42 -1.04
N PRO A 348 15.40 0.94 -2.28
CA PRO A 348 14.94 0.17 -3.44
C PRO A 348 15.85 -1.04 -3.77
N ALA A 349 17.09 -1.07 -3.30
CA ALA A 349 17.96 -2.24 -3.42
C ALA A 349 17.43 -3.46 -2.62
N ARG A 350 16.72 -3.23 -1.52
CA ARG A 350 16.14 -4.30 -0.69
C ARG A 350 14.84 -4.87 -1.26
N ILE A 351 14.10 -4.09 -2.04
CA ILE A 351 12.78 -4.42 -2.61
C ILE A 351 12.89 -5.20 -3.96
N SER A 352 14.07 -5.74 -4.28
CA SER A 352 14.28 -6.44 -5.55
C SER A 352 13.84 -7.92 -5.48
N PRO A 353 12.83 -8.36 -6.26
CA PRO A 353 12.36 -9.75 -6.25
C PRO A 353 13.37 -10.74 -6.86
N ASN A 354 14.41 -10.26 -7.53
CA ASN A 354 15.44 -11.08 -8.18
C ASN A 354 16.49 -11.62 -7.19
N ARG A 355 16.05 -12.18 -6.06
CA ARG A 355 16.88 -13.02 -5.21
C ARG A 355 16.38 -14.45 -5.34
N SER A 356 16.87 -15.12 -6.39
CA SER A 356 16.73 -16.53 -6.76
C SER A 356 15.45 -17.25 -6.30
N GLU A 357 14.76 -17.89 -7.26
CA GLU A 357 14.04 -19.14 -7.05
C GLU A 357 15.03 -20.24 -6.59
N GLY A 358 15.57 -20.07 -5.38
CA GLY A 358 16.22 -21.12 -4.65
C GLY A 358 15.14 -22.12 -4.32
N LYS A 359 15.31 -23.35 -4.80
CA LYS A 359 14.59 -24.51 -4.25
C LYS A 359 14.52 -24.34 -2.74
N THR A 360 13.36 -24.61 -2.16
CA THR A 360 13.18 -24.78 -0.72
C THR A 360 14.24 -25.76 -0.21
N GLY A 361 15.36 -25.22 0.26
CA GLY A 361 16.45 -26.01 0.80
C GLY A 361 15.94 -26.63 2.08
N GLU A 362 16.04 -27.95 2.18
CA GLU A 362 15.66 -28.66 3.41
C GLU A 362 16.34 -27.98 4.58
N VAL A 363 15.54 -27.51 5.54
CA VAL A 363 16.02 -26.79 6.71
C VAL A 363 16.96 -27.73 7.46
N SER A 364 18.25 -27.37 7.51
CA SER A 364 19.28 -28.18 8.16
C SER A 364 18.88 -28.52 9.59
N ASP A 365 19.11 -29.76 10.03
CA ASP A 365 18.71 -30.21 11.37
C ASP A 365 19.34 -29.38 12.49
N LEU A 366 20.51 -28.76 12.26
CA LEU A 366 21.10 -27.80 13.18
C LEU A 366 20.23 -26.54 13.36
N ILE A 367 19.60 -26.06 12.29
CA ILE A 367 18.66 -24.93 12.34
C ILE A 367 17.41 -25.34 13.11
N LYS A 368 16.85 -26.55 12.86
CA LYS A 368 15.70 -27.08 13.60
C LYS A 368 15.99 -27.14 15.11
N VAL A 369 17.08 -27.80 15.51
CA VAL A 369 17.50 -27.90 16.91
C VAL A 369 17.75 -26.53 17.55
N THR A 370 18.28 -25.56 16.80
CA THR A 370 18.51 -24.19 17.29
C THR A 370 17.18 -23.44 17.47
N ALA A 371 16.28 -23.54 16.49
CA ALA A 371 14.93 -22.98 16.54
C ALA A 371 14.13 -23.56 17.72
N ARG A 372 14.14 -24.88 17.89
CA ARG A 372 13.51 -25.60 19.00
C ARG A 372 13.98 -25.07 20.35
N LYS A 373 15.30 -24.97 20.55
CA LYS A 373 15.90 -24.46 21.79
C LYS A 373 15.55 -22.99 22.04
N TRP A 374 15.51 -22.17 20.98
CA TRP A 374 15.07 -20.79 21.05
C TRP A 374 13.61 -20.69 21.51
N LEU A 375 12.69 -21.47 20.92
CA LEU A 375 11.28 -21.46 21.31
C LEU A 375 11.08 -21.93 22.76
N ILE A 376 11.71 -23.04 23.14
CA ILE A 376 11.71 -23.58 24.51
C ILE A 376 12.29 -22.57 25.52
N SER A 377 13.23 -21.71 25.11
CA SER A 377 13.81 -20.68 26.00
C SER A 377 12.93 -19.43 26.21
N ILE A 378 11.84 -19.31 25.45
CA ILE A 378 10.96 -18.11 25.44
C ILE A 378 9.55 -18.44 25.93
N GLU A 379 9.05 -19.66 25.71
CA GLU A 379 7.70 -20.06 26.13
C GLU A 379 7.70 -20.92 27.40
N ASP A 380 6.70 -20.68 28.25
CA ASP A 380 6.40 -21.55 29.38
C ASP A 380 6.04 -22.97 28.89
N ALA A 381 6.50 -23.98 29.63
CA ALA A 381 6.32 -25.40 29.29
C ALA A 381 4.85 -25.86 29.19
N ALA A 382 3.89 -25.05 29.66
CA ALA A 382 2.46 -25.31 29.51
C ALA A 382 1.89 -24.94 28.12
N ASN A 383 2.59 -24.07 27.36
CA ASN A 383 2.15 -23.57 26.05
C ASN A 383 2.86 -24.29 24.88
N LEU A 384 3.87 -25.11 25.17
CA LEU A 384 4.61 -25.88 24.16
C LEU A 384 3.83 -27.14 23.74
N PRO A 385 3.89 -27.54 22.45
CA PRO A 385 3.37 -28.83 22.00
C PRO A 385 4.02 -30.03 22.70
N LEU A 386 3.29 -31.15 22.71
CA LEU A 386 3.75 -32.42 23.28
C LEU A 386 4.76 -33.19 22.40
N THR A 387 4.94 -32.81 21.13
CA THR A 387 5.77 -33.55 20.16
C THR A 387 6.91 -32.67 19.65
N GLU A 388 8.12 -33.22 19.61
CA GLU A 388 9.31 -32.46 19.16
C GLU A 388 9.17 -31.90 17.73
N ASP A 389 8.57 -32.66 16.81
CA ASP A 389 8.35 -32.23 15.42
C ASP A 389 7.41 -31.02 15.32
N SER A 390 6.41 -30.90 16.20
CA SER A 390 5.52 -29.73 16.22
C SER A 390 6.14 -28.52 16.95
N ILE A 391 7.08 -28.74 17.87
CA ILE A 391 7.92 -27.66 18.42
C ILE A 391 8.87 -27.14 17.33
N ASP A 392 9.47 -28.02 16.53
CA ASP A 392 10.25 -27.64 15.35
C ASP A 392 9.39 -26.84 14.37
N ASP A 393 8.22 -27.34 13.98
CA ASP A 393 7.35 -26.63 13.03
C ASP A 393 6.93 -25.24 13.51
N ILE A 394 6.56 -25.07 14.79
CA ILE A 394 6.21 -23.76 15.33
C ILE A 394 7.43 -22.84 15.44
N ALA A 395 8.57 -23.36 15.90
CA ALA A 395 9.78 -22.57 16.04
C ALA A 395 10.30 -22.10 14.68
N LEU A 396 10.28 -22.99 13.70
CA LEU A 396 10.65 -22.70 12.32
C LEU A 396 9.65 -21.75 11.65
N ARG A 397 8.34 -21.88 11.91
CA ARG A 397 7.34 -20.92 11.40
C ARG A 397 7.53 -19.53 12.01
N ARG A 398 7.71 -19.43 13.33
CA ARG A 398 8.00 -18.15 14.02
C ARG A 398 9.28 -17.48 13.55
N LEU A 399 10.29 -18.27 13.17
CA LEU A 399 11.54 -17.78 12.61
C LEU A 399 11.54 -17.70 11.06
N GLY A 400 10.40 -17.99 10.40
CA GLY A 400 10.22 -17.80 8.96
C GLY A 400 10.81 -18.86 8.03
N PHE A 401 11.19 -20.03 8.54
CA PHE A 401 11.87 -21.08 7.77
C PHE A 401 10.93 -21.99 6.95
N LEU A 402 9.62 -22.08 7.25
CA LEU A 402 8.74 -23.11 6.68
C LEU A 402 7.77 -22.67 5.59
N ASP A 403 7.40 -21.39 5.50
CA ASP A 403 6.27 -20.94 4.66
C ASP A 403 6.58 -20.87 3.14
N GLY A 404 7.57 -21.65 2.66
CA GLY A 404 8.15 -21.54 1.31
C GLY A 404 8.87 -20.21 1.04
N ASN A 405 8.69 -19.23 1.92
CA ASN A 405 9.13 -17.86 1.81
C ASN A 405 10.29 -17.55 2.78
N PHE A 406 11.45 -18.13 2.52
CA PHE A 406 12.74 -17.50 2.90
C PHE A 406 13.00 -16.22 2.06
N SER A 407 11.93 -15.58 1.58
CA SER A 407 11.83 -14.86 0.32
C SER A 407 11.45 -13.39 0.57
N ALA A 408 12.41 -12.71 1.20
CA ALA A 408 12.56 -11.27 1.33
C ALA A 408 11.44 -10.45 2.02
N SER A 409 10.19 -10.90 2.21
CA SER A 409 9.17 -10.15 2.96
C SER A 409 9.62 -9.88 4.40
N GLN A 410 10.28 -10.85 5.02
CA GLN A 410 10.88 -10.72 6.35
C GLN A 410 12.26 -10.01 6.37
N MET A 411 12.85 -9.71 5.20
CA MET A 411 14.04 -8.82 5.11
C MET A 411 13.65 -7.36 4.88
N ILE A 412 12.39 -7.09 4.54
CA ILE A 412 11.83 -5.75 4.33
C ILE A 412 10.79 -5.54 5.43
N GLU A 413 11.27 -5.22 6.64
CA GLU A 413 10.40 -4.72 7.69
C GLU A 413 9.69 -3.46 7.21
N ILE A 414 8.37 -3.55 7.02
CA ILE A 414 7.54 -2.39 6.67
C ILE A 414 7.51 -1.45 7.88
N PRO A 415 7.85 -0.15 7.71
CA PRO A 415 7.78 0.82 8.80
C PRO A 415 6.32 1.21 9.04
N TRP A 416 5.58 0.31 9.72
CA TRP A 416 4.15 0.44 10.01
C TRP A 416 3.80 1.73 10.78
N GLU A 417 4.68 2.13 11.71
CA GLU A 417 4.61 3.36 12.50
C GLU A 417 4.68 4.60 11.60
N ARG A 418 5.68 4.68 10.72
CA ARG A 418 5.78 5.76 9.71
C ARG A 418 4.56 5.82 8.79
N SER A 419 4.00 4.65 8.47
CA SER A 419 2.80 4.57 7.64
C SER A 419 1.55 5.09 8.37
N PHE A 420 1.49 4.89 9.69
CA PHE A 420 0.51 5.51 10.58
C PHE A 420 0.72 7.02 10.69
N ASP A 421 1.96 7.51 10.83
CA ASP A 421 2.25 8.96 10.80
C ASP A 421 1.75 9.63 9.51
N HIS A 422 1.92 8.95 8.37
CA HIS A 422 1.41 9.40 7.08
C HIS A 422 -0.13 9.33 6.99
N LEU A 423 -0.78 8.40 7.70
CA LEU A 423 -2.25 8.39 7.84
C LEU A 423 -2.72 9.60 8.64
N ILE A 424 -2.17 9.81 9.85
CA ILE A 424 -2.53 10.93 10.72
C ILE A 424 -2.28 12.27 10.02
N SER A 425 -1.13 12.43 9.37
CA SER A 425 -0.79 13.63 8.59
C SER A 425 -1.70 13.85 7.38
N GLY A 426 -2.32 12.79 6.85
CA GLY A 426 -3.27 12.85 5.73
C GLY A 426 -4.73 13.01 6.14
N MET A 427 -5.04 12.90 7.44
CA MET A 427 -6.38 13.20 7.96
C MET A 427 -6.49 14.69 8.27
N GLU A 428 -6.97 15.47 7.30
CA GLU A 428 -7.42 16.86 7.52
C GLU A 428 -8.68 16.95 8.43
N ILE A 429 -9.23 15.79 8.79
CA ILE A 429 -10.37 15.61 9.68
C ILE A 429 -9.90 15.71 11.13
N GLY A 430 -10.37 16.73 11.85
CA GLY A 430 -10.08 16.87 13.29
C GLY A 430 -10.58 15.67 14.10
N ILE A 431 -9.87 15.34 15.19
CA ILE A 431 -10.06 14.11 15.98
C ILE A 431 -11.54 13.89 16.40
N ASP A 432 -12.29 14.96 16.68
CA ASP A 432 -13.72 14.92 17.03
C ASP A 432 -14.66 14.37 15.93
N ARG A 433 -14.15 14.18 14.70
CA ARG A 433 -14.88 13.65 13.53
C ARG A 433 -14.36 12.28 13.06
N VAL A 434 -13.48 11.62 13.81
CA VAL A 434 -13.03 10.26 13.48
C VAL A 434 -14.16 9.26 13.81
N PRO A 435 -14.53 8.34 12.90
CA PRO A 435 -15.58 7.34 13.15
C PRO A 435 -15.15 6.32 14.22
N GLN A 436 -16.12 5.78 14.97
CA GLN A 436 -15.85 4.76 15.98
C GLN A 436 -15.31 3.50 15.30
N THR A 437 -14.03 3.19 15.53
CA THR A 437 -13.32 2.16 14.76
C THR A 437 -13.06 0.94 15.62
N HIS A 438 -13.73 -0.17 15.27
CA HIS A 438 -13.59 -1.46 15.94
C HIS A 438 -12.72 -2.38 15.09
N ILE A 439 -11.56 -2.79 15.63
CA ILE A 439 -10.55 -3.60 14.92
C ILE A 439 -10.52 -5.01 15.50
N PHE A 440 -10.77 -6.00 14.65
CA PHE A 440 -10.78 -7.42 14.95
C PHE A 440 -9.65 -8.10 14.20
N VAL A 441 -8.61 -8.52 14.92
CA VAL A 441 -7.43 -9.17 14.35
C VAL A 441 -7.54 -10.68 14.56
N SER A 442 -7.47 -11.48 13.50
CA SER A 442 -7.47 -12.94 13.55
C SER A 442 -6.14 -13.49 13.04
N LEU A 443 -5.34 -14.07 13.93
CA LEU A 443 -4.03 -14.64 13.62
C LEU A 443 -4.04 -16.18 13.70
N PRO A 444 -3.21 -16.88 12.90
CA PRO A 444 -2.95 -18.29 13.15
C PRO A 444 -2.31 -18.50 14.54
N PRO A 445 -2.42 -19.70 15.12
CA PRO A 445 -1.72 -20.05 16.35
C PRO A 445 -0.24 -19.72 16.27
N TYR A 446 0.31 -19.23 17.38
CA TYR A 446 1.71 -18.86 17.54
C TYR A 446 2.24 -17.72 16.63
N ALA A 447 1.44 -17.14 15.74
CA ALA A 447 1.80 -15.94 14.99
C ALA A 447 1.54 -14.66 15.81
N THR A 448 2.36 -13.63 15.57
CA THR A 448 2.26 -12.32 16.23
C THR A 448 2.45 -11.20 15.22
N LEU A 449 1.64 -10.14 15.30
CA LEU A 449 1.88 -8.92 14.53
C LEU A 449 3.01 -8.08 15.16
N PRO A 450 3.74 -7.29 14.35
CA PRO A 450 4.70 -6.30 14.85
C PRO A 450 4.04 -5.31 15.82
N ARG A 451 4.75 -4.93 16.88
CA ARG A 451 4.32 -3.90 17.85
C ARG A 451 4.06 -2.55 17.17
N SER A 452 4.90 -2.20 16.18
CA SER A 452 4.74 -1.03 15.30
C SER A 452 3.44 -1.01 14.47
N LEU A 453 2.67 -2.10 14.45
CA LEU A 453 1.31 -2.16 13.89
C LEU A 453 0.25 -2.31 14.99
N ILE A 454 0.48 -3.15 16.02
CA ILE A 454 -0.48 -3.39 17.12
C ILE A 454 -0.72 -2.12 17.94
N ASP A 455 0.35 -1.47 18.40
CA ASP A 455 0.24 -0.41 19.41
C ASP A 455 -0.46 0.83 18.83
N PRO A 456 -0.12 1.32 17.61
CA PRO A 456 -0.88 2.40 16.96
C PRO A 456 -2.31 2.00 16.60
N ALA A 457 -2.58 0.72 16.27
CA ALA A 457 -3.95 0.27 15.94
C ALA A 457 -4.85 0.25 17.18
N ARG A 458 -4.29 -0.12 18.34
CA ARG A 458 -4.98 -0.01 19.62
C ARG A 458 -5.25 1.45 19.96
N GLU A 459 -4.24 2.31 19.96
CA GLU A 459 -4.36 3.73 20.27
C GLU A 459 -5.38 4.44 19.35
N PHE A 460 -5.38 4.14 18.05
CA PHE A 460 -6.37 4.65 17.12
C PHE A 460 -7.80 4.19 17.44
N SER A 461 -7.99 2.91 17.75
CA SER A 461 -9.32 2.38 18.12
C SER A 461 -9.83 2.99 19.43
N GLU A 462 -8.96 3.18 20.42
CA GLU A 462 -9.31 3.74 21.73
C GLU A 462 -9.62 5.24 21.63
N SER A 463 -8.80 6.01 20.89
CA SER A 463 -9.02 7.45 20.67
C SER A 463 -10.30 7.75 19.89
N SER A 464 -10.70 6.87 18.97
CA SER A 464 -11.98 6.96 18.25
C SER A 464 -13.20 6.44 19.03
N LYS A 465 -13.03 6.04 20.30
CA LYS A 465 -14.07 5.41 21.16
C LYS A 465 -14.58 4.06 20.63
N GLY A 466 -13.78 3.40 19.79
CA GLY A 466 -13.99 2.04 19.30
C GLY A 466 -13.38 0.98 20.22
N SER A 467 -12.89 -0.11 19.65
CA SER A 467 -12.27 -1.22 20.41
C SER A 467 -11.28 -2.03 19.58
N PHE A 468 -10.22 -2.55 20.22
CA PHE A 468 -9.29 -3.49 19.60
C PHE A 468 -9.43 -4.88 20.22
N THR A 469 -9.70 -5.90 19.38
CA THR A 469 -9.87 -7.30 19.80
C THR A 469 -8.90 -8.19 19.02
N LEU A 470 -8.02 -8.90 19.74
CA LEU A 470 -7.11 -9.90 19.19
C LEU A 470 -7.71 -11.29 19.35
N ASN A 471 -7.73 -12.07 18.27
CA ASN A 471 -8.29 -13.42 18.16
C ASN A 471 -9.72 -13.52 18.72
N PRO A 472 -10.70 -12.82 18.12
CA PRO A 472 -12.08 -12.82 18.58
C PRO A 472 -12.70 -14.22 18.54
N SER A 473 -13.50 -14.54 19.57
CA SER A 473 -14.41 -15.69 19.53
C SER A 473 -15.61 -15.37 18.64
N PHE A 474 -15.80 -16.15 17.57
CA PHE A 474 -16.97 -16.03 16.71
C PHE A 474 -18.20 -16.69 17.38
N PRO A 475 -19.37 -16.03 17.39
CA PRO A 475 -20.59 -16.53 18.03
C PRO A 475 -21.31 -17.64 17.23
#